data_AF-A0A0Q8PEK9-F1
#
_entry.id   AF-A0A0Q8PEK9-F1
#
_cell.length_a   1.000
_cell.length_b   1.000
_cell.length_c   1.000
_cell.angle_alpha   90.00
_cell.angle_beta   90.00
_cell.angle_gamma   90.00
#
_symmetry.space_group_name_H-M   'P 1'
#
loop_
_entity.id
_entity.type
_entity.pdbx_description
1 polymer ?
#
loop_
_entity_poly.entity_id
_entity_poly.type
_entity_poly.pdbx_seq_one_letter_code
_entity_poly.pdbx_strand_id
1 'polypeptide(L)'
;MTLFPVTVPASLIQSHGLDPDADGWGQEVRHAVGTASGDMYVLSGLRRSVPRGVEEGGQGFTYQLITRHDADGATVATAVIGYEVPGGTPSAISWGKEANLAVLPDGTLALSSRPGNTHLLSPGLDELLAGWRMSAMPWSRDEGSADDPFAASIAVTPAGRLVCLTSENRLGSWGIPLPNLVAVTEPGAVPVLGHKPVLRALATLESSAARQTEEDAHPHIRHGDGPVVRDNRPSPSLAQAMVSLLGGSVHDWHNAFLTRPVPLADDLYVVPVFGRTYRAGSRGQSFAFALLDDHGTVRGRLDGLDLYQDSPYTGENFTVVADPHSARAFHLNRYGLYAWTADGALRAKLPTADAPFKALTHFALLTATPTGDLLLAHRKQHLVMRVPVPADLADLPAAVADALSGVARERTALKKRHSPVNWLWSEDTGAVHHL
;
A
#
# COMPACT_ATOMS: atom_id res chain seq x y z
N MET A 1 23.86 4.88 -4.65
CA MET A 1 23.51 5.37 -3.28
C MET A 1 22.46 4.42 -2.73
N THR A 2 22.55 3.99 -1.47
CA THR A 2 21.57 3.03 -0.90
C THR A 2 20.50 3.72 -0.06
N LEU A 3 20.72 4.97 0.32
CA LEU A 3 19.81 5.76 1.15
C LEU A 3 19.49 7.11 0.51
N PHE A 4 18.22 7.48 0.39
CA PHE A 4 17.81 8.78 -0.15
C PHE A 4 16.69 9.43 0.69
N PRO A 5 16.62 10.76 0.73
CA PRO A 5 15.61 11.47 1.50
C PRO A 5 14.27 11.53 0.77
N VAL A 6 13.18 11.42 1.54
CA VAL A 6 11.83 11.74 1.06
C VAL A 6 11.57 13.20 1.35
N THR A 7 11.72 14.00 0.29
CA THR A 7 11.72 15.46 0.38
C THR A 7 10.31 16.05 0.35
N VAL A 8 10.16 17.22 0.94
CA VAL A 8 8.98 18.08 0.81
C VAL A 8 9.37 19.28 -0.06
N PRO A 9 8.51 19.69 -1.02
CA PRO A 9 8.78 20.89 -1.82
C PRO A 9 8.98 22.12 -0.93
N ALA A 10 10.08 22.86 -1.14
CA ALA A 10 10.38 24.08 -0.40
C ALA A 10 9.27 25.14 -0.56
N SER A 11 8.65 25.21 -1.74
CA SER A 11 7.50 26.08 -2.02
C SER A 11 6.27 25.76 -1.14
N LEU A 12 6.07 24.49 -0.78
CA LEU A 12 4.99 24.08 0.11
C LEU A 12 5.28 24.46 1.57
N ILE A 13 6.53 24.31 2.01
CA ILE A 13 6.97 24.75 3.34
C ILE A 13 6.79 26.26 3.50
N GLN A 14 7.24 27.03 2.49
CA GLN A 14 7.14 28.49 2.49
C GLN A 14 5.68 28.97 2.45
N SER A 15 4.84 28.40 1.59
CA SER A 15 3.44 28.85 1.44
C SER A 15 2.60 28.63 2.70
N HIS A 16 2.93 27.62 3.52
CA HIS A 16 2.26 27.36 4.78
C HIS A 16 2.93 28.01 6.00
N GLY A 17 4.04 28.73 5.80
CA GLY A 17 4.89 29.21 6.90
C GLY A 17 5.23 28.08 7.86
N LEU A 18 5.51 26.89 7.33
CA LEU A 18 5.82 25.72 8.15
C LEU A 18 7.21 25.91 8.74
N ASP A 19 7.27 26.18 10.04
CA ASP A 19 8.51 26.11 10.81
C ASP A 19 8.82 24.65 11.18
N PRO A 20 9.88 24.05 10.64
CA PRO A 20 10.23 22.66 10.95
C PRO A 20 10.75 22.49 12.38
N ASP A 21 11.21 23.57 13.04
CA ASP A 21 11.62 23.54 14.45
C ASP A 21 10.43 23.55 15.42
N ALA A 22 9.25 23.96 14.95
CA ALA A 22 8.03 23.94 15.75
C ALA A 22 7.40 22.55 15.86
N ASP A 23 6.67 22.33 16.96
CA ASP A 23 5.85 21.13 17.14
C ASP A 23 4.55 21.19 16.31
N GLY A 24 3.85 20.06 16.19
CA GLY A 24 2.50 20.00 15.63
C GLY A 24 2.41 19.66 14.14
N TRP A 25 3.53 19.42 13.47
CA TRP A 25 3.57 18.83 12.14
C TRP A 25 4.06 17.38 12.15
N GLY A 26 3.87 16.69 11.03
CA GLY A 26 4.44 15.37 10.82
C GLY A 26 4.48 14.97 9.35
N GLN A 27 5.50 14.22 8.99
CA GLN A 27 5.64 13.57 7.69
C GLN A 27 5.59 12.05 7.86
N GLU A 28 5.12 11.34 6.86
CA GLU A 28 5.07 9.87 6.85
C GLU A 28 5.29 9.35 5.43
N VAL A 29 6.13 8.34 5.28
CA VAL A 29 6.26 7.61 3.99
C VAL A 29 5.30 6.44 4.02
N ARG A 30 4.39 6.35 3.04
CA ARG A 30 3.28 5.40 3.04
C ARG A 30 3.46 4.24 2.06
N HIS A 31 4.03 4.52 0.90
CA HIS A 31 4.27 3.52 -0.14
C HIS A 31 5.36 3.98 -1.11
N ALA A 32 5.92 3.06 -1.88
CA ALA A 32 6.73 3.38 -3.03
C ALA A 32 6.54 2.33 -4.12
N VAL A 33 6.80 2.69 -5.38
CA VAL A 33 6.86 1.76 -6.51
C VAL A 33 8.04 2.13 -7.39
N GLY A 34 8.78 1.13 -7.87
CA GLY A 34 9.86 1.31 -8.83
C GLY A 34 9.42 0.97 -10.25
N THR A 35 10.06 1.58 -11.24
CA THR A 35 9.92 1.18 -12.65
C THR A 35 11.05 0.21 -13.03
N ALA A 36 10.93 -0.43 -14.20
CA ALA A 36 12.02 -1.22 -14.77
C ALA A 36 13.25 -0.36 -15.16
N SER A 37 13.09 0.95 -15.34
CA SER A 37 14.20 1.88 -15.63
C SER A 37 14.98 2.30 -14.37
N GLY A 38 14.49 1.95 -13.18
CA GLY A 38 15.10 2.34 -11.90
C GLY A 38 14.52 3.62 -11.29
N ASP A 39 13.62 4.33 -12.00
CA ASP A 39 12.84 5.43 -11.44
C ASP A 39 11.98 4.91 -10.28
N MET A 40 11.64 5.80 -9.35
CA MET A 40 10.76 5.48 -8.23
C MET A 40 9.73 6.56 -8.00
N TYR A 41 8.54 6.15 -7.62
CA TYR A 41 7.50 7.03 -7.11
C TYR A 41 7.30 6.74 -5.63
N VAL A 42 7.42 7.76 -4.79
CA VAL A 42 7.25 7.66 -3.34
C VAL A 42 6.00 8.42 -2.93
N LEU A 43 5.07 7.71 -2.29
CA LEU A 43 3.88 8.30 -1.68
C LEU A 43 4.18 8.64 -0.23
N SER A 44 4.02 9.91 0.14
CA SER A 44 4.16 10.40 1.50
C SER A 44 2.96 11.26 1.93
N GLY A 45 2.79 11.42 3.23
CA GLY A 45 1.85 12.36 3.82
C GLY A 45 2.59 13.46 4.57
N LEU A 46 2.10 14.69 4.46
CA LEU A 46 2.57 15.83 5.24
C LEU A 46 1.36 16.46 5.93
N ARG A 47 1.44 16.74 7.22
CA ARG A 47 0.35 17.36 7.97
C ARG A 47 0.85 18.37 8.99
N ARG A 48 0.04 19.38 9.27
CA ARG A 48 0.11 20.23 10.46
C ARG A 48 -1.24 20.22 11.14
N SER A 49 -1.26 19.85 12.42
CA SER A 49 -2.45 19.93 13.27
C SER A 49 -2.34 21.15 14.16
N VAL A 50 -3.31 22.06 14.06
CA VAL A 50 -3.44 23.19 14.99
C VAL A 50 -4.44 22.80 16.08
N PRO A 51 -4.09 22.90 17.38
CA PRO A 51 -5.05 22.69 18.46
C PRO A 51 -6.26 23.62 18.32
N ARG A 52 -7.47 23.11 18.53
CA ARG A 52 -8.69 23.95 18.51
C ARG A 52 -8.57 25.08 19.54
N GLY A 53 -8.79 26.32 19.12
CA GLY A 53 -8.85 27.50 20.00
C GLY A 53 -7.56 28.30 20.14
N VAL A 54 -6.50 27.95 19.41
CA VAL A 54 -5.27 28.77 19.30
C VAL A 54 -5.29 29.47 17.95
N GLU A 55 -5.54 30.78 17.93
CA GLU A 55 -5.44 31.62 16.72
C GLU A 55 -3.98 31.94 16.34
N GLU A 56 -3.07 31.78 17.30
CA GLU A 56 -1.63 32.01 17.14
C GLU A 56 -0.93 30.75 16.62
N GLY A 57 -1.09 30.47 15.33
CA GLY A 57 -0.42 29.36 14.64
C GLY A 57 -1.10 29.10 13.31
N GLY A 58 -0.37 29.22 12.20
CA GLY A 58 -0.93 29.17 10.84
C GLY A 58 -1.84 27.97 10.58
N GLN A 59 -2.74 28.09 9.60
CA GLN A 59 -3.82 27.11 9.34
C GLN A 59 -3.33 25.65 9.28
N GLY A 60 -4.10 24.75 9.89
CA GLY A 60 -3.85 23.31 9.80
C GLY A 60 -4.00 22.83 8.36
N PHE A 61 -3.16 21.89 7.95
CA PHE A 61 -3.19 21.34 6.59
C PHE A 61 -2.86 19.86 6.59
N THR A 62 -3.25 19.16 5.53
CA THR A 62 -2.88 17.77 5.29
C THR A 62 -2.80 17.52 3.79
N TYR A 63 -1.63 17.07 3.34
CA TYR A 63 -1.31 16.73 1.95
C TYR A 63 -0.86 15.26 1.84
N GLN A 64 -1.15 14.66 0.69
CA GLN A 64 -0.41 13.54 0.14
C GLN A 64 0.52 14.09 -0.93
N LEU A 65 1.75 13.58 -0.95
CA LEU A 65 2.74 13.93 -1.94
C LEU A 65 3.13 12.65 -2.67
N ILE A 66 3.15 12.70 -4.00
CA ILE A 66 3.78 11.68 -4.82
C ILE A 66 5.03 12.31 -5.40
N THR A 67 6.20 11.82 -5.02
CA THR A 67 7.49 12.32 -5.51
C THR A 67 8.12 11.30 -6.43
N ARG A 68 8.43 11.70 -7.67
CA ARG A 68 9.20 10.91 -8.62
C ARG A 68 10.69 11.19 -8.43
N HIS A 69 11.46 10.12 -8.25
CA HIS A 69 12.91 10.12 -8.28
C HIS A 69 13.38 9.39 -9.54
N ASP A 70 14.45 9.87 -10.14
CA ASP A 70 15.16 9.13 -11.20
C ASP A 70 15.95 7.94 -10.63
N ALA A 71 16.63 7.19 -11.50
CA ALA A 71 17.43 6.03 -11.11
C ALA A 71 18.56 6.37 -10.10
N ASP A 72 19.11 7.59 -10.20
CA ASP A 72 20.16 8.11 -9.32
C ASP A 72 19.62 8.62 -7.97
N GLY A 73 18.29 8.74 -7.85
CA GLY A 73 17.58 9.18 -6.66
C GLY A 73 17.35 10.68 -6.60
N ALA A 74 17.64 11.44 -7.66
CA ALA A 74 17.34 12.86 -7.71
C ALA A 74 15.83 13.08 -7.91
N THR A 75 15.29 14.06 -7.21
CA THR A 75 13.87 14.42 -7.31
C THR A 75 13.60 15.10 -8.64
N VAL A 76 12.68 14.52 -9.43
CA VAL A 76 12.30 15.00 -10.76
C VAL A 76 11.02 15.85 -10.68
N ALA A 77 9.98 15.32 -10.05
CA ALA A 77 8.68 15.97 -9.94
C ALA A 77 7.96 15.56 -8.65
N THR A 78 7.09 16.42 -8.13
CA THR A 78 6.19 16.12 -7.01
C THR A 78 4.77 16.57 -7.33
N ALA A 79 3.81 15.65 -7.26
CA ALA A 79 2.38 15.98 -7.22
C ALA A 79 1.93 16.21 -5.76
N VAL A 80 1.25 17.33 -5.53
CA VAL A 80 0.67 17.73 -4.25
C VAL A 80 -0.84 17.54 -4.30
N ILE A 81 -1.35 16.67 -3.42
CA ILE A 81 -2.76 16.27 -3.34
C ILE A 81 -3.28 16.60 -1.95
N GLY A 82 -4.33 17.41 -1.81
CA GLY A 82 -4.90 17.70 -0.49
C GLY A 82 -5.89 18.85 -0.45
N TYR A 83 -6.29 19.20 0.77
CA TYR A 83 -7.29 20.25 1.00
C TYR A 83 -6.67 21.63 0.82
N GLU A 84 -7.41 22.49 0.11
CA GLU A 84 -7.12 23.90 -0.20
C GLU A 84 -5.63 24.21 -0.38
N VAL A 85 -5.14 24.05 -1.62
CA VAL A 85 -3.91 24.72 -2.03
C VAL A 85 -4.06 26.24 -1.88
N PRO A 86 -2.96 26.99 -1.66
CA PRO A 86 -2.99 28.45 -1.72
C PRO A 86 -3.60 28.88 -3.07
N GLY A 87 -4.82 29.41 -3.06
CA GLY A 87 -5.62 29.66 -4.27
C GLY A 87 -7.04 29.08 -4.26
N GLY A 88 -7.39 28.24 -3.28
CA GLY A 88 -8.79 27.89 -2.96
C GLY A 88 -9.46 26.83 -3.85
N THR A 89 -8.77 26.25 -4.83
CA THR A 89 -9.31 25.10 -5.58
C THR A 89 -8.92 23.81 -4.86
N PRO A 90 -9.87 22.98 -4.39
CA PRO A 90 -9.55 21.69 -3.81
C PRO A 90 -8.94 20.75 -4.85
N SER A 91 -8.08 19.83 -4.40
CA SER A 91 -7.51 18.78 -5.24
C SER A 91 -8.61 17.98 -5.96
N ALA A 92 -8.37 17.65 -7.24
CA ALA A 92 -9.24 16.77 -8.00
C ALA A 92 -9.13 15.30 -7.55
N ILE A 93 -8.30 14.99 -6.56
CA ILE A 93 -8.10 13.66 -6.01
C ILE A 93 -8.66 13.61 -4.58
N SER A 94 -9.61 12.70 -4.35
CA SER A 94 -10.22 12.52 -3.05
C SER A 94 -9.26 11.83 -2.07
N TRP A 95 -9.33 12.22 -0.80
CA TRP A 95 -8.54 11.61 0.26
C TRP A 95 -9.06 10.20 0.60
N GLY A 96 -8.20 9.20 0.51
CA GLY A 96 -8.48 7.84 0.98
C GLY A 96 -7.48 7.34 2.02
N LYS A 97 -7.87 6.28 2.74
CA LYS A 97 -7.00 5.60 3.71
C LYS A 97 -6.19 4.50 3.02
N GLU A 98 -5.02 4.18 3.60
CA GLU A 98 -4.16 3.06 3.16
C GLU A 98 -3.81 3.08 1.66
N ALA A 99 -3.53 4.26 1.12
CA ALA A 99 -3.25 4.44 -0.29
C ALA A 99 -1.98 3.69 -0.74
N ASN A 100 -1.99 3.21 -2.00
CA ASN A 100 -0.84 2.60 -2.63
C ASN A 100 -0.69 3.07 -4.09
N LEU A 101 0.53 2.92 -4.59
CA LEU A 101 0.90 3.24 -5.96
C LEU A 101 1.12 1.95 -6.77
N ALA A 102 0.83 2.01 -8.06
CA ALA A 102 1.23 1.02 -9.05
C ALA A 102 1.59 1.71 -10.37
N VAL A 103 2.69 1.30 -11.01
CA VAL A 103 3.01 1.71 -12.38
C VAL A 103 2.36 0.69 -13.30
N LEU A 104 1.41 1.14 -14.12
CA LEU A 104 0.67 0.31 -15.05
C LEU A 104 1.54 -0.05 -16.27
N PRO A 105 1.18 -1.10 -17.04
CA PRO A 105 1.93 -1.53 -18.24
C PRO A 105 2.19 -0.44 -19.29
N ASP A 106 1.33 0.58 -19.38
CA ASP A 106 1.47 1.72 -20.28
C ASP A 106 2.33 2.86 -19.71
N GLY A 107 2.87 2.68 -18.49
CA GLY A 107 3.66 3.67 -17.75
C GLY A 107 2.83 4.61 -16.88
N THR A 108 1.49 4.60 -17.00
CA THR A 108 0.58 5.42 -16.19
C THR A 108 0.73 5.08 -14.71
N LEU A 109 0.69 6.08 -13.83
CA LEU A 109 0.73 5.85 -12.40
C LEU A 109 -0.68 5.77 -11.83
N ALA A 110 -1.03 4.64 -11.21
CA ALA A 110 -2.27 4.47 -10.48
C ALA A 110 -2.06 4.75 -8.98
N LEU A 111 -2.92 5.62 -8.43
CA LEU A 111 -3.08 5.86 -6.99
C LEU A 111 -4.41 5.25 -6.54
N SER A 112 -4.36 4.16 -5.78
CA SER A 112 -5.54 3.50 -5.22
C SER A 112 -5.62 3.67 -3.72
N SER A 113 -6.83 3.80 -3.17
CA SER A 113 -7.06 3.95 -1.73
C SER A 113 -8.43 3.46 -1.30
N ARG A 114 -8.56 3.10 -0.02
CA ARG A 114 -9.83 2.65 0.56
C ARG A 114 -10.85 3.80 0.61
N PRO A 115 -12.15 3.52 0.36
CA PRO A 115 -12.71 2.18 0.16
C PRO A 115 -12.67 1.66 -1.28
N GLY A 116 -12.49 2.48 -2.31
CA GLY A 116 -12.47 1.98 -3.69
C GLY A 116 -12.05 3.04 -4.70
N ASN A 117 -11.30 4.03 -4.22
CA ASN A 117 -10.88 5.17 -5.00
C ASN A 117 -9.66 4.79 -5.82
N THR A 118 -9.66 5.06 -7.12
CA THR A 118 -8.47 4.92 -7.99
C THR A 118 -8.37 6.14 -8.88
N HIS A 119 -7.19 6.73 -8.95
CA HIS A 119 -6.87 7.87 -9.81
C HIS A 119 -5.67 7.52 -10.68
N LEU A 120 -5.71 7.90 -11.96
CA LEU A 120 -4.63 7.70 -12.92
C LEU A 120 -3.92 9.01 -13.17
N LEU A 121 -2.61 8.98 -13.07
CA LEU A 121 -1.73 10.13 -13.17
C LEU A 121 -0.77 9.93 -14.33
N SER A 122 -0.44 11.02 -15.03
CA SER A 122 0.65 11.00 -15.99
C SER A 122 1.96 10.54 -15.32
N PRO A 123 2.89 9.89 -16.05
CA PRO A 123 4.19 9.51 -15.50
C PRO A 123 5.02 10.71 -15.02
N GLY A 124 4.74 11.90 -15.56
CA GLY A 124 5.33 13.19 -15.17
C GLY A 124 4.75 13.79 -13.90
N LEU A 125 3.62 13.27 -13.40
CA LEU A 125 2.87 13.79 -12.25
C LEU A 125 2.25 15.18 -12.46
N ASP A 126 2.11 15.61 -13.71
CA ASP A 126 1.59 16.92 -14.10
C ASP A 126 0.10 16.92 -14.47
N GLU A 127 -0.50 15.74 -14.65
CA GLU A 127 -1.90 15.62 -15.10
C GLU A 127 -2.63 14.45 -14.40
N LEU A 128 -3.89 14.70 -14.01
CA LEU A 128 -4.86 13.67 -13.63
C LEU A 128 -5.59 13.19 -14.89
N LEU A 129 -5.34 11.93 -15.29
CA LEU A 129 -5.87 11.34 -16.52
C LEU A 129 -7.30 10.78 -16.34
N ALA A 130 -7.59 10.18 -15.18
CA ALA A 130 -8.91 9.62 -14.86
C ALA A 130 -9.08 9.41 -13.35
N GLY A 131 -10.32 9.30 -12.88
CA GLY A 131 -10.63 9.05 -11.48
C GLY A 131 -11.95 8.28 -11.29
N TRP A 132 -11.92 7.32 -10.38
CA TRP A 132 -13.05 6.51 -9.93
C TRP A 132 -13.12 6.58 -8.42
N ARG A 133 -14.32 6.82 -7.89
CA ARG A 133 -14.50 7.13 -6.47
C ARG A 133 -15.53 6.22 -5.83
N MET A 134 -15.31 5.97 -4.55
CA MET A 134 -16.27 5.32 -3.67
C MET A 134 -16.49 6.21 -2.45
N SER A 135 -17.73 6.61 -2.22
CA SER A 135 -18.10 7.34 -1.00
C SER A 135 -17.85 6.46 0.22
N ALA A 136 -17.14 7.00 1.22
CA ALA A 136 -16.81 6.24 2.44
C ALA A 136 -18.00 6.08 3.40
N MET A 137 -19.02 6.93 3.26
CA MET A 137 -20.22 6.90 4.09
C MET A 137 -21.47 6.75 3.21
N PRO A 138 -22.38 5.82 3.54
CA PRO A 138 -23.61 5.60 2.76
C PRO A 138 -24.53 6.83 2.66
N TRP A 139 -24.45 7.74 3.65
CA TRP A 139 -25.25 8.98 3.70
C TRP A 139 -24.56 10.18 3.03
N SER A 140 -23.30 10.07 2.62
CA SER A 140 -22.62 11.05 1.78
C SER A 140 -22.70 10.68 0.29
N ARG A 141 -23.69 9.87 -0.09
CA ARG A 141 -24.12 9.80 -1.48
C ARG A 141 -24.80 11.12 -1.76
N ASP A 142 -24.06 12.07 -2.34
CA ASP A 142 -24.68 13.26 -2.92
C ASP A 142 -25.79 12.78 -3.85
N GLU A 143 -26.98 13.35 -3.69
CA GLU A 143 -28.12 13.11 -4.56
C GLU A 143 -27.74 13.53 -5.99
N GLY A 144 -27.17 12.61 -6.79
CA GLY A 144 -26.89 12.86 -8.19
C GLY A 144 -25.61 12.22 -8.78
N SER A 145 -24.61 11.81 -7.98
CA SER A 145 -23.44 11.08 -8.51
C SER A 145 -23.47 9.62 -8.08
N ALA A 146 -23.72 8.70 -9.01
CA ALA A 146 -23.58 7.28 -8.71
C ALA A 146 -22.09 6.97 -8.46
N ASP A 147 -21.79 6.38 -7.29
CA ASP A 147 -20.46 5.84 -7.02
C ASP A 147 -20.07 4.89 -8.16
N ASP A 148 -18.92 5.12 -8.78
CA ASP A 148 -18.37 4.25 -9.82
C ASP A 148 -16.93 3.85 -9.41
N PRO A 149 -16.76 3.01 -8.38
CA PRO A 149 -15.45 2.66 -7.83
C PRO A 149 -14.69 1.67 -8.72
N PHE A 150 -13.37 1.58 -8.57
CA PHE A 150 -12.55 0.59 -9.30
C PHE A 150 -11.84 -0.37 -8.35
N ALA A 151 -10.82 0.11 -7.64
CA ALA A 151 -10.06 -0.71 -6.70
C ALA A 151 -9.65 0.08 -5.45
N ALA A 152 -9.63 -0.61 -4.31
CA ALA A 152 -9.08 -0.12 -3.05
C ALA A 152 -7.55 -0.24 -3.01
N SER A 153 -6.99 -1.21 -3.73
CA SER A 153 -5.56 -1.32 -4.01
C SER A 153 -5.30 -2.05 -5.32
N ILE A 154 -4.20 -1.69 -5.98
CA ILE A 154 -3.75 -2.31 -7.25
C ILE A 154 -2.29 -2.75 -7.11
N ALA A 155 -1.96 -3.93 -7.62
CA ALA A 155 -0.59 -4.37 -7.91
C ALA A 155 -0.53 -4.91 -9.35
N VAL A 156 0.67 -5.02 -9.92
CA VAL A 156 0.86 -5.41 -11.33
C VAL A 156 1.74 -6.66 -11.42
N THR A 157 1.30 -7.65 -12.19
CA THR A 157 2.08 -8.86 -12.46
C THR A 157 3.14 -8.61 -13.55
N PRO A 158 4.15 -9.49 -13.71
CA PRO A 158 5.12 -9.38 -14.80
C PRO A 158 4.50 -9.32 -16.21
N ALA A 159 3.43 -10.08 -16.48
CA ALA A 159 2.68 -10.04 -17.74
C ALA A 159 1.74 -8.83 -17.87
N GLY A 160 1.73 -7.92 -16.90
CA GLY A 160 0.91 -6.70 -16.94
C GLY A 160 -0.56 -6.93 -16.61
N ARG A 161 -0.89 -8.00 -15.87
CA ARG A 161 -2.23 -8.12 -15.25
C ARG A 161 -2.28 -7.22 -14.03
N LEU A 162 -3.46 -6.69 -13.72
CA LEU A 162 -3.70 -5.99 -12.47
C LEU A 162 -4.26 -6.98 -11.46
N VAL A 163 -3.70 -6.97 -10.25
CA VAL A 163 -4.25 -7.65 -9.07
C VAL A 163 -4.90 -6.60 -8.19
N CYS A 164 -6.22 -6.66 -8.08
CA CYS A 164 -7.04 -5.65 -7.43
C CYS A 164 -7.66 -6.21 -6.15
N LEU A 165 -7.64 -5.39 -5.10
CA LEU A 165 -8.56 -5.53 -3.97
C LEU A 165 -9.72 -4.57 -4.20
N THR A 166 -10.95 -5.07 -4.26
CA THR A 166 -12.14 -4.21 -4.43
C THR A 166 -13.04 -4.30 -3.21
N SER A 167 -13.78 -3.22 -2.97
CA SER A 167 -14.75 -3.16 -1.88
C SER A 167 -16.16 -3.36 -2.36
N GLU A 168 -16.97 -3.89 -1.47
CA GLU A 168 -18.40 -4.06 -1.71
C GLU A 168 -19.20 -3.30 -0.66
N ASN A 169 -20.37 -2.81 -1.07
CA ASN A 169 -21.34 -2.23 -0.18
C ASN A 169 -22.12 -3.31 0.58
N ARG A 170 -22.68 -2.93 1.73
CA ARG A 170 -23.70 -3.71 2.48
C ARG A 170 -23.32 -5.14 2.87
N LEU A 171 -22.04 -5.48 2.94
CA LEU A 171 -21.59 -6.76 3.52
C LEU A 171 -21.79 -6.80 5.04
N GLY A 172 -21.56 -5.67 5.72
CA GLY A 172 -21.66 -5.54 7.17
C GLY A 172 -22.92 -4.83 7.66
N SER A 173 -23.11 -4.83 8.99
CA SER A 173 -24.30 -4.25 9.63
C SER A 173 -24.49 -2.75 9.41
N TRP A 174 -23.42 -2.04 9.09
CA TRP A 174 -23.35 -0.57 9.05
C TRP A 174 -23.44 0.01 7.64
N GLY A 175 -23.57 -0.83 6.61
CA GLY A 175 -23.67 -0.40 5.21
C GLY A 175 -22.39 0.21 4.62
N ILE A 176 -21.31 0.34 5.40
CA ILE A 176 -20.03 0.90 4.99
C ILE A 176 -19.37 -0.03 3.95
N PRO A 177 -18.78 0.52 2.87
CA PRO A 177 -17.93 -0.22 1.95
C PRO A 177 -16.80 -0.99 2.67
N LEU A 178 -16.63 -2.28 2.35
CA LEU A 178 -15.55 -3.10 2.91
C LEU A 178 -14.75 -3.81 1.81
N PRO A 179 -13.40 -3.76 1.85
CA PRO A 179 -12.56 -4.57 0.97
C PRO A 179 -12.85 -6.05 1.17
N ASN A 180 -13.33 -6.72 0.12
CA ASN A 180 -13.80 -8.10 0.23
C ASN A 180 -13.41 -8.99 -0.95
N LEU A 181 -13.16 -8.42 -2.14
CA LEU A 181 -12.89 -9.21 -3.34
C LEU A 181 -11.44 -9.05 -3.77
N VAL A 182 -10.78 -10.18 -4.05
CA VAL A 182 -9.54 -10.21 -4.82
C VAL A 182 -9.90 -10.54 -6.25
N ALA A 183 -9.48 -9.69 -7.20
CA ALA A 183 -9.81 -9.83 -8.60
C ALA A 183 -8.61 -9.52 -9.50
N VAL A 184 -8.63 -10.03 -10.73
CA VAL A 184 -7.56 -9.81 -11.71
C VAL A 184 -8.10 -9.36 -13.06
N THR A 185 -7.29 -8.61 -13.80
CA THR A 185 -7.55 -8.33 -15.22
C THR A 185 -6.91 -9.38 -16.14
N GLU A 186 -7.31 -9.35 -17.40
CA GLU A 186 -6.52 -9.95 -18.48
C GLU A 186 -5.20 -9.17 -18.69
N PRO A 187 -4.14 -9.83 -19.20
CA PRO A 187 -2.86 -9.17 -19.47
C PRO A 187 -3.02 -7.91 -20.33
N GLY A 188 -2.43 -6.79 -19.89
CA GLY A 188 -2.44 -5.52 -20.61
C GLY A 188 -3.77 -4.75 -20.54
N ALA A 189 -4.82 -5.31 -19.95
CA ALA A 189 -6.08 -4.61 -19.75
C ALA A 189 -5.96 -3.62 -18.58
N VAL A 190 -5.71 -2.35 -18.92
CA VAL A 190 -5.56 -1.24 -17.97
C VAL A 190 -6.80 -0.34 -17.96
N PRO A 191 -7.16 0.27 -16.81
CA PRO A 191 -8.18 1.30 -16.77
C PRO A 191 -7.73 2.55 -17.54
N VAL A 192 -8.66 3.15 -18.27
CA VAL A 192 -8.47 4.43 -18.96
C VAL A 192 -9.73 5.29 -18.80
N LEU A 193 -9.66 6.58 -19.12
CA LEU A 193 -10.83 7.46 -19.00
C LEU A 193 -12.02 6.89 -19.80
N GLY A 194 -13.16 6.72 -19.13
CA GLY A 194 -14.39 6.20 -19.73
C GLY A 194 -14.43 4.68 -19.95
N HIS A 195 -13.37 3.93 -19.60
CA HIS A 195 -13.34 2.47 -19.74
C HIS A 195 -12.65 1.78 -18.58
N LYS A 196 -13.41 0.91 -17.89
CA LYS A 196 -12.87 0.00 -16.87
C LYS A 196 -12.65 -1.38 -17.49
N PRO A 197 -11.46 -1.98 -17.35
CA PRO A 197 -11.26 -3.37 -17.71
C PRO A 197 -12.14 -4.27 -16.85
N VAL A 198 -12.50 -5.42 -17.39
CA VAL A 198 -13.17 -6.45 -16.62
C VAL A 198 -12.20 -7.02 -15.57
N LEU A 199 -12.66 -7.02 -14.31
CA LEU A 199 -12.02 -7.65 -13.18
C LEU A 199 -12.68 -9.02 -12.94
N ARG A 200 -11.96 -10.11 -13.21
CA ARG A 200 -12.39 -11.46 -12.86
C ARG A 200 -12.13 -11.69 -11.37
N ALA A 201 -13.19 -11.83 -10.59
CA ALA A 201 -13.10 -12.11 -9.17
C ALA A 201 -12.56 -13.53 -8.94
N LEU A 202 -11.47 -13.62 -8.18
CA LEU A 202 -10.80 -14.87 -7.81
C LEU A 202 -11.27 -15.38 -6.45
N ALA A 203 -11.44 -14.47 -5.49
CA ALA A 203 -11.77 -14.84 -4.12
C ALA A 203 -12.63 -13.77 -3.43
N THR A 204 -13.43 -14.21 -2.47
CA THR A 204 -14.16 -13.34 -1.52
C THR A 204 -13.62 -13.59 -0.12
N LEU A 205 -13.47 -12.56 0.71
CA LEU A 205 -13.13 -12.77 2.13
C LEU A 205 -14.30 -13.42 2.86
N GLU A 206 -15.45 -12.75 2.82
CA GLU A 206 -16.71 -13.22 3.37
C GLU A 206 -17.74 -13.40 2.25
N SER A 207 -18.32 -14.61 2.20
CA SER A 207 -19.34 -14.95 1.21
C SER A 207 -20.74 -14.48 1.59
N SER A 208 -20.98 -14.12 2.86
CA SER A 208 -22.27 -13.59 3.30
C SER A 208 -22.56 -12.22 2.69
N ALA A 209 -23.56 -12.16 1.81
CA ALA A 209 -24.02 -10.94 1.14
C ALA A 209 -25.54 -10.74 1.28
N ALA A 210 -26.11 -11.17 2.41
CA ALA A 210 -27.56 -11.23 2.62
C ALA A 210 -28.30 -9.89 2.48
N ARG A 211 -27.58 -8.76 2.53
CA ARG A 211 -28.15 -7.40 2.42
C ARG A 211 -27.89 -6.72 1.09
N GLN A 212 -27.15 -7.35 0.17
CA GLN A 212 -26.91 -6.80 -1.16
C GLN A 212 -28.15 -6.95 -2.05
N THR A 213 -28.39 -5.95 -2.89
CA THR A 213 -29.35 -6.01 -4.01
C THR A 213 -28.59 -5.93 -5.34
N GLU A 214 -29.29 -6.11 -6.47
CA GLU A 214 -28.68 -5.98 -7.81
C GLU A 214 -28.08 -4.59 -8.06
N GLU A 215 -28.61 -3.56 -7.39
CA GLU A 215 -28.08 -2.18 -7.44
C GLU A 215 -26.70 -2.04 -6.81
N ASP A 216 -26.31 -2.97 -5.93
CA ASP A 216 -24.99 -2.99 -5.31
C ASP A 216 -23.93 -3.64 -6.23
N ALA A 217 -24.33 -4.17 -7.40
CA ALA A 217 -23.42 -4.80 -8.35
C ALA A 217 -22.56 -3.77 -9.10
N HIS A 218 -21.29 -4.10 -9.29
CA HIS A 218 -20.39 -3.36 -10.18
C HIS A 218 -20.17 -4.16 -11.47
N PRO A 219 -20.68 -3.69 -12.64
CA PRO A 219 -20.68 -4.50 -13.88
C PRO A 219 -19.30 -4.96 -14.36
N HIS A 220 -18.26 -4.18 -14.05
CA HIS A 220 -16.88 -4.51 -14.43
C HIS A 220 -16.27 -5.61 -13.55
N ILE A 221 -16.85 -5.97 -12.41
CA ILE A 221 -16.35 -7.03 -11.52
C ILE A 221 -17.19 -8.28 -11.72
N ARG A 222 -16.60 -9.32 -12.33
CA ARG A 222 -17.34 -10.51 -12.79
C ARG A 222 -16.90 -11.79 -12.11
N HIS A 223 -17.87 -12.68 -11.89
CA HIS A 223 -17.66 -14.08 -11.53
C HIS A 223 -18.51 -14.93 -12.48
N GLY A 224 -17.85 -15.79 -13.25
CA GLY A 224 -18.46 -16.42 -14.42
C GLY A 224 -18.99 -15.37 -15.40
N ASP A 225 -20.22 -15.57 -15.88
CA ASP A 225 -20.84 -14.70 -16.88
C ASP A 225 -21.52 -13.46 -16.28
N GLY A 226 -21.62 -13.34 -14.95
CA GLY A 226 -22.35 -12.29 -14.26
C GLY A 226 -21.48 -11.38 -13.39
N PRO A 227 -21.98 -10.20 -12.96
CA PRO A 227 -21.30 -9.40 -11.97
C PRO A 227 -21.28 -10.09 -10.59
N VAL A 228 -20.30 -9.77 -9.77
CA VAL A 228 -20.26 -10.22 -8.38
C VAL A 228 -21.32 -9.49 -7.58
N VAL A 229 -22.33 -10.22 -7.12
CA VAL A 229 -23.39 -9.70 -6.25
C VAL A 229 -24.15 -10.86 -5.62
N ARG A 230 -24.56 -10.72 -4.35
CA ARG A 230 -25.32 -11.75 -3.62
C ARG A 230 -24.65 -13.13 -3.74
N ASP A 231 -25.33 -14.10 -4.36
CA ASP A 231 -24.89 -15.49 -4.44
C ASP A 231 -23.94 -15.76 -5.63
N ASN A 232 -23.84 -14.86 -6.61
CA ASN A 232 -22.88 -15.02 -7.71
C ASN A 232 -21.49 -14.52 -7.29
N ARG A 233 -20.74 -15.38 -6.60
CA ARG A 233 -19.42 -15.02 -6.07
C ARG A 233 -18.49 -16.21 -5.88
N PRO A 234 -17.17 -15.99 -5.86
CA PRO A 234 -16.20 -17.03 -5.53
C PRO A 234 -16.50 -17.72 -4.19
N SER A 235 -16.48 -19.05 -4.21
CA SER A 235 -16.73 -19.92 -3.07
C SER A 235 -15.84 -21.18 -3.16
N PRO A 236 -15.32 -21.71 -2.04
CA PRO A 236 -15.46 -21.22 -0.66
C PRO A 236 -14.78 -19.85 -0.46
N SER A 237 -15.23 -19.09 0.55
CA SER A 237 -14.60 -17.81 0.88
C SER A 237 -13.21 -18.01 1.50
N LEU A 238 -12.36 -16.98 1.48
CA LEU A 238 -11.04 -17.02 2.10
C LEU A 238 -11.15 -17.32 3.60
N ALA A 239 -12.14 -16.76 4.30
CA ALA A 239 -12.37 -17.10 5.71
C ALA A 239 -12.64 -18.61 5.90
N GLN A 240 -13.45 -19.23 5.04
CA GLN A 240 -13.70 -20.69 5.08
C GLN A 240 -12.46 -21.50 4.70
N ALA A 241 -11.69 -21.03 3.72
CA ALA A 241 -10.43 -21.63 3.34
C ALA A 241 -9.40 -21.55 4.48
N MET A 242 -9.35 -20.45 5.24
CA MET A 242 -8.46 -20.31 6.39
C MET A 242 -8.80 -21.27 7.53
N VAL A 243 -10.09 -21.49 7.81
CA VAL A 243 -10.52 -22.53 8.77
C VAL A 243 -10.04 -23.92 8.32
N SER A 244 -10.15 -24.21 7.03
CA SER A 244 -9.73 -25.50 6.47
C SER A 244 -8.20 -25.67 6.51
N LEU A 245 -7.46 -24.60 6.25
CA LEU A 245 -5.99 -24.60 6.17
C LEU A 245 -5.31 -24.60 7.55
N LEU A 246 -5.82 -23.81 8.49
CA LEU A 246 -5.20 -23.57 9.80
C LEU A 246 -5.84 -24.38 10.93
N GLY A 247 -7.00 -25.00 10.67
CA GLY A 247 -7.87 -25.49 11.73
C GLY A 247 -8.49 -24.33 12.52
N GLY A 248 -9.21 -24.67 13.60
CA GLY A 248 -9.84 -23.68 14.49
C GLY A 248 -11.30 -23.41 14.15
N SER A 249 -11.82 -22.29 14.66
CA SER A 249 -13.24 -21.95 14.56
C SER A 249 -13.49 -20.92 13.46
N VAL A 250 -14.64 -21.01 12.79
CA VAL A 250 -15.13 -19.95 11.90
C VAL A 250 -15.24 -18.60 12.63
N HIS A 251 -15.40 -18.61 13.96
CA HIS A 251 -15.47 -17.39 14.77
C HIS A 251 -14.16 -16.60 14.78
N ASP A 252 -13.01 -17.26 14.56
CA ASP A 252 -11.70 -16.59 14.52
C ASP A 252 -11.58 -15.64 13.31
N TRP A 253 -12.39 -15.90 12.28
CA TRP A 253 -12.43 -15.16 11.03
C TRP A 253 -13.69 -14.29 10.88
N HIS A 254 -14.54 -14.23 11.92
CA HIS A 254 -15.69 -13.34 11.93
C HIS A 254 -15.24 -11.87 12.09
N ASN A 255 -15.67 -10.99 11.17
CA ASN A 255 -15.11 -9.64 10.98
C ASN A 255 -13.60 -9.65 10.70
N ALA A 256 -13.11 -10.66 9.98
CA ALA A 256 -11.79 -10.60 9.37
C ALA A 256 -11.69 -9.42 8.39
N PHE A 257 -10.47 -9.08 8.00
CA PHE A 257 -10.21 -8.09 6.96
C PHE A 257 -9.05 -8.53 6.07
N LEU A 258 -9.09 -8.07 4.82
CA LEU A 258 -7.98 -8.20 3.88
C LEU A 258 -7.06 -6.99 4.01
N THR A 259 -5.78 -7.16 3.67
CA THR A 259 -4.96 -6.04 3.19
C THR A 259 -4.52 -6.28 1.75
N ARG A 260 -3.59 -5.48 1.24
CA ARG A 260 -3.25 -5.42 -0.18
C ARG A 260 -2.71 -6.77 -0.67
N PRO A 261 -3.35 -7.43 -1.64
CA PRO A 261 -2.77 -8.61 -2.30
C PRO A 261 -1.57 -8.18 -3.14
N VAL A 262 -0.58 -9.06 -3.26
CA VAL A 262 0.62 -8.83 -4.08
C VAL A 262 0.90 -10.02 -4.99
N PRO A 263 1.33 -9.79 -6.24
CA PRO A 263 1.68 -10.88 -7.14
C PRO A 263 3.02 -11.48 -6.77
N LEU A 264 3.06 -12.81 -6.71
CA LEU A 264 4.26 -13.61 -6.56
C LEU A 264 4.71 -14.22 -7.89
N ALA A 265 3.76 -14.37 -8.82
CA ALA A 265 3.95 -14.68 -10.23
C ALA A 265 2.75 -14.13 -11.03
N ASP A 266 2.62 -14.46 -12.31
CA ASP A 266 1.46 -14.08 -13.13
C ASP A 266 0.17 -14.81 -12.72
N ASP A 267 0.31 -16.00 -12.16
CA ASP A 267 -0.75 -16.93 -11.79
C ASP A 267 -0.82 -17.22 -10.28
N LEU A 268 0.01 -16.54 -9.47
CA LEU A 268 0.12 -16.76 -8.03
C LEU A 268 0.19 -15.43 -7.26
N TYR A 269 -0.64 -15.32 -6.23
CA TYR A 269 -0.80 -14.10 -5.44
C TYR A 269 -0.68 -14.41 -3.95
N VAL A 270 -0.06 -13.51 -3.19
CA VAL A 270 -0.13 -13.52 -1.72
C VAL A 270 -1.27 -12.60 -1.29
N VAL A 271 -2.24 -13.15 -0.56
CA VAL A 271 -3.39 -12.44 -0.03
C VAL A 271 -3.31 -12.41 1.50
N PRO A 272 -3.00 -11.25 2.11
CA PRO A 272 -3.02 -11.11 3.56
C PRO A 272 -4.45 -11.12 4.11
N VAL A 273 -4.72 -12.06 5.01
CA VAL A 273 -5.99 -12.22 5.71
C VAL A 273 -5.75 -12.15 7.21
N PHE A 274 -6.47 -11.27 7.88
CA PHE A 274 -6.31 -11.01 9.31
C PHE A 274 -7.65 -11.18 10.01
N GLY A 275 -7.65 -11.89 11.14
CA GLY A 275 -8.77 -11.93 12.07
C GLY A 275 -9.06 -10.56 12.67
N ARG A 276 -10.16 -10.49 13.41
CA ARG A 276 -10.68 -9.23 13.97
C ARG A 276 -9.68 -8.53 14.89
N THR A 277 -9.64 -7.20 14.80
CA THR A 277 -8.96 -6.36 15.79
C THR A 277 -9.87 -6.03 16.98
N TYR A 278 -9.32 -6.14 18.20
CA TYR A 278 -10.01 -5.83 19.45
C TYR A 278 -9.37 -4.63 20.14
N ARG A 279 -10.20 -3.79 20.76
CA ARG A 279 -9.74 -2.62 21.55
C ARG A 279 -8.83 -3.00 22.72
N ALA A 280 -9.00 -4.19 23.29
CA ALA A 280 -8.22 -4.69 24.43
C ALA A 280 -6.87 -5.31 24.04
N GLY A 281 -6.54 -5.34 22.74
CA GLY A 281 -5.33 -5.96 22.21
C GLY A 281 -5.65 -7.10 21.25
N SER A 282 -4.84 -7.22 20.20
CA SER A 282 -5.04 -8.20 19.10
C SER A 282 -3.84 -9.13 18.93
N ARG A 283 -2.91 -9.15 19.89
CA ARG A 283 -1.75 -10.06 19.84
C ARG A 283 -2.23 -11.51 19.96
N GLY A 284 -1.76 -12.38 19.06
CA GLY A 284 -2.18 -13.78 19.01
C GLY A 284 -3.47 -14.02 18.23
N GLN A 285 -4.09 -12.98 17.66
CA GLN A 285 -5.21 -13.16 16.73
C GLN A 285 -4.76 -13.89 15.47
N SER A 286 -5.68 -14.66 14.88
CA SER A 286 -5.42 -15.45 13.68
C SER A 286 -5.04 -14.56 12.50
N PHE A 287 -4.02 -14.96 11.76
CA PHE A 287 -3.64 -14.31 10.50
C PHE A 287 -3.03 -15.33 9.54
N ALA A 288 -3.08 -15.00 8.25
CA ALA A 288 -2.44 -15.78 7.20
C ALA A 288 -2.01 -14.86 6.05
N PHE A 289 -0.92 -15.24 5.40
CA PHE A 289 -0.57 -14.74 4.07
C PHE A 289 -0.89 -15.86 3.10
N ALA A 290 -2.14 -15.92 2.63
CA ALA A 290 -2.64 -17.02 1.82
C ALA A 290 -2.03 -16.99 0.41
N LEU A 291 -1.67 -18.15 -0.13
CA LEU A 291 -1.25 -18.31 -1.52
C LEU A 291 -2.47 -18.64 -2.37
N LEU A 292 -2.89 -17.71 -3.21
CA LEU A 292 -4.07 -17.80 -4.08
C LEU A 292 -3.61 -17.92 -5.53
N ASP A 293 -4.06 -18.96 -6.25
CA ASP A 293 -3.80 -19.06 -7.69
C ASP A 293 -4.81 -18.25 -8.52
N ASP A 294 -4.56 -18.13 -9.83
CA ASP A 294 -5.43 -17.41 -10.76
C ASP A 294 -6.73 -18.15 -11.14
N HIS A 295 -6.96 -19.32 -10.57
CA HIS A 295 -8.26 -19.99 -10.58
C HIS A 295 -9.07 -19.70 -9.31
N GLY A 296 -8.53 -18.94 -8.36
CA GLY A 296 -9.19 -18.64 -7.09
C GLY A 296 -9.03 -19.75 -6.04
N THR A 297 -8.11 -20.68 -6.24
CA THR A 297 -7.84 -21.77 -5.30
C THR A 297 -6.74 -21.37 -4.32
N VAL A 298 -6.99 -21.55 -3.02
CA VAL A 298 -5.96 -21.38 -1.99
C VAL A 298 -5.03 -22.61 -2.01
N ARG A 299 -3.78 -22.40 -2.44
CA ARG A 299 -2.75 -23.45 -2.57
C ARG A 299 -2.02 -23.73 -1.25
N GLY A 300 -2.04 -22.76 -0.34
CA GLY A 300 -1.31 -22.81 0.92
C GLY A 300 -1.18 -21.43 1.55
N ARG A 301 -0.09 -21.18 2.26
CA ARG A 301 0.24 -19.89 2.87
C ARG A 301 1.75 -19.71 2.99
N LEU A 302 2.19 -18.50 3.31
CA LEU A 302 3.55 -18.27 3.80
C LEU A 302 3.67 -18.83 5.23
N ASP A 303 4.46 -19.89 5.39
CA ASP A 303 4.59 -20.64 6.64
C ASP A 303 5.70 -20.09 7.57
N GLY A 304 5.77 -20.62 8.80
CA GLY A 304 6.90 -20.36 9.70
C GLY A 304 6.79 -19.10 10.59
N LEU A 305 5.64 -18.41 10.58
CA LEU A 305 5.35 -17.34 11.54
C LEU A 305 4.55 -17.87 12.73
N ASP A 306 5.01 -17.53 13.94
CA ASP A 306 4.28 -17.80 15.17
C ASP A 306 3.22 -16.71 15.44
N LEU A 307 2.02 -17.13 15.86
CA LEU A 307 0.88 -16.24 16.08
C LEU A 307 1.14 -15.13 17.12
N TYR A 308 2.03 -15.39 18.09
CA TYR A 308 2.31 -14.51 19.22
C TYR A 308 3.68 -13.84 19.14
N GLN A 309 4.72 -14.57 18.71
CA GLN A 309 6.10 -14.09 18.68
C GLN A 309 6.40 -13.29 17.42
N ASP A 310 5.70 -13.58 16.32
CA ASP A 310 5.90 -12.93 15.03
C ASP A 310 4.65 -12.13 14.60
N SER A 311 3.78 -11.80 15.56
CA SER A 311 2.43 -11.29 15.32
C SER A 311 2.44 -9.91 14.61
N PRO A 312 1.77 -9.78 13.45
CA PRO A 312 1.68 -8.52 12.69
C PRO A 312 0.85 -7.45 13.44
N TYR A 313 -0.04 -7.88 14.35
CA TYR A 313 -0.83 -6.99 15.20
C TYR A 313 0.03 -6.15 16.16
N THR A 314 1.25 -6.61 16.49
CA THR A 314 2.14 -5.81 17.34
C THR A 314 2.81 -4.72 16.50
N GLY A 315 2.32 -3.49 16.67
CA GLY A 315 2.76 -2.34 15.87
C GLY A 315 2.07 -2.24 14.51
N GLU A 316 0.97 -2.98 14.31
CA GLU A 316 0.05 -2.87 13.16
C GLU A 316 0.74 -2.97 11.79
N ASN A 317 1.68 -3.91 11.65
CA ASN A 317 2.39 -4.14 10.39
C ASN A 317 1.71 -5.27 9.64
N PHE A 318 0.77 -4.94 8.75
CA PHE A 318 -0.02 -5.91 7.98
C PHE A 318 0.43 -6.05 6.52
N THR A 319 1.54 -5.41 6.15
CA THR A 319 2.04 -5.36 4.78
C THR A 319 2.91 -6.57 4.47
N VAL A 320 2.56 -7.27 3.40
CA VAL A 320 3.47 -8.16 2.66
C VAL A 320 3.85 -7.46 1.35
N VAL A 321 5.06 -7.70 0.87
CA VAL A 321 5.52 -7.28 -0.46
C VAL A 321 6.06 -8.49 -1.19
N ALA A 322 6.06 -8.46 -2.51
CA ALA A 322 6.60 -9.55 -3.31
C ALA A 322 7.45 -9.02 -4.45
N ASP A 323 8.50 -9.78 -4.77
CA ASP A 323 9.23 -9.69 -6.04
C ASP A 323 8.70 -10.81 -6.93
N PRO A 324 7.81 -10.51 -7.90
CA PRO A 324 7.23 -11.52 -8.77
C PRO A 324 8.21 -12.03 -9.83
N HIS A 325 9.30 -11.33 -10.12
CA HIS A 325 10.30 -11.78 -11.09
C HIS A 325 11.18 -12.90 -10.52
N SER A 326 11.43 -12.86 -9.21
CA SER A 326 12.17 -13.92 -8.50
C SER A 326 11.26 -14.86 -7.69
N ALA A 327 9.94 -14.65 -7.75
CA ALA A 327 8.90 -15.38 -7.01
C ALA A 327 9.17 -15.46 -5.49
N ARG A 328 9.36 -14.28 -4.88
CA ARG A 328 9.68 -14.13 -3.44
C ARG A 328 8.71 -13.21 -2.74
N ALA A 329 8.38 -13.54 -1.51
CA ALA A 329 7.59 -12.67 -0.64
C ALA A 329 8.41 -12.22 0.57
N PHE A 330 8.09 -11.04 1.09
CA PHE A 330 8.77 -10.42 2.21
C PHE A 330 7.78 -9.75 3.16
N HIS A 331 8.08 -9.82 4.45
CA HIS A 331 7.31 -9.17 5.50
C HIS A 331 8.26 -8.58 6.53
N LEU A 332 8.00 -7.35 6.95
CA LEU A 332 8.72 -6.70 8.03
C LEU A 332 7.73 -6.27 9.10
N ASN A 333 7.95 -6.72 10.32
CA ASN A 333 7.23 -6.24 11.48
C ASN A 333 8.18 -5.88 12.62
N ARG A 334 7.64 -5.68 13.82
CA ARG A 334 8.44 -5.33 14.99
C ARG A 334 9.51 -6.37 15.33
N TYR A 335 9.28 -7.64 15.01
CA TYR A 335 10.07 -8.79 15.46
C TYR A 335 11.11 -9.26 14.45
N GLY A 336 10.92 -9.00 13.16
CA GLY A 336 11.91 -9.37 12.15
C GLY A 336 11.52 -9.02 10.73
N LEU A 337 12.51 -9.18 9.84
CA LEU A 337 12.31 -9.31 8.39
C LEU A 337 12.26 -10.80 8.04
N TYR A 338 11.27 -11.18 7.25
CA TYR A 338 11.02 -12.56 6.83
C TYR A 338 10.99 -12.62 5.31
N ALA A 339 11.53 -13.70 4.75
CA ALA A 339 11.55 -13.93 3.31
C ALA A 339 11.15 -15.38 2.96
N TRP A 340 10.29 -15.52 1.96
CA TRP A 340 9.73 -16.79 1.51
C TRP A 340 9.97 -17.04 0.03
N THR A 341 9.97 -18.32 -0.34
CA THR A 341 9.86 -18.78 -1.72
C THR A 341 8.41 -18.89 -2.17
N ALA A 342 8.19 -19.10 -3.47
CA ALA A 342 6.87 -19.21 -4.10
C ALA A 342 5.96 -20.28 -3.50
N ASP A 343 6.54 -21.37 -2.99
CA ASP A 343 5.86 -22.47 -2.32
C ASP A 343 5.42 -22.16 -0.88
N GLY A 344 5.74 -20.96 -0.37
CA GLY A 344 5.43 -20.55 0.99
C GLY A 344 6.45 -20.99 2.04
N ALA A 345 7.57 -21.59 1.64
CA ALA A 345 8.62 -21.99 2.57
C ALA A 345 9.44 -20.78 3.06
N LEU A 346 9.56 -20.62 4.38
CA LEU A 346 10.39 -19.58 4.99
C LEU A 346 11.86 -19.89 4.77
N ARG A 347 12.60 -18.98 4.12
CA ARG A 347 14.04 -19.15 3.83
C ARG A 347 14.93 -18.29 4.68
N ALA A 348 14.46 -17.11 5.08
CA ALA A 348 15.22 -16.23 5.95
C ALA A 348 14.29 -15.61 7.01
N LYS A 349 14.75 -15.64 8.27
CA LYS A 349 14.18 -14.91 9.40
C LYS A 349 15.31 -14.10 10.01
N LEU A 350 15.19 -12.78 10.00
CA LEU A 350 16.17 -11.84 10.54
C LEU A 350 15.53 -11.15 11.77
N PRO A 351 15.73 -11.70 12.98
CA PRO A 351 15.11 -11.17 14.19
C PRO A 351 15.65 -9.79 14.54
N THR A 352 14.77 -8.84 14.87
CA THR A 352 15.18 -7.50 15.35
C THR A 352 15.76 -7.51 16.77
N ALA A 353 15.71 -8.65 17.46
CA ALA A 353 16.43 -8.86 18.71
C ALA A 353 17.94 -8.98 18.49
N ASP A 354 18.37 -9.43 17.31
CA ASP A 354 19.78 -9.63 17.00
C ASP A 354 20.43 -8.29 16.66
N ALA A 355 21.66 -8.08 17.18
CA ALA A 355 22.36 -6.82 17.08
C ALA A 355 22.49 -6.27 15.63
N PRO A 356 22.78 -7.09 14.59
CA PRO A 356 22.88 -6.60 13.21
C PRO A 356 21.56 -6.05 12.65
N PHE A 357 20.41 -6.54 13.14
CA PHE A 357 19.09 -6.26 12.57
C PHE A 357 18.21 -5.37 13.44
N LYS A 358 18.66 -5.01 14.65
CA LYS A 358 17.93 -4.17 15.61
C LYS A 358 17.41 -2.86 15.01
N ALA A 359 18.17 -2.26 14.09
CA ALA A 359 17.79 -1.02 13.42
C ALA A 359 16.50 -1.16 12.57
N LEU A 360 16.13 -2.37 12.11
CA LEU A 360 14.90 -2.62 11.33
C LEU A 360 13.62 -2.23 12.06
N THR A 361 13.62 -2.17 13.40
CA THR A 361 12.48 -1.65 14.19
C THR A 361 12.13 -0.20 13.85
N HIS A 362 13.05 0.55 13.25
CA HIS A 362 12.83 1.92 12.78
C HIS A 362 12.35 2.01 11.34
N PHE A 363 12.22 0.87 10.62
CA PHE A 363 11.87 0.81 9.22
C PHE A 363 10.53 0.12 8.95
N ALA A 364 9.76 0.67 8.01
CA ALA A 364 8.61 0.02 7.40
C ALA A 364 8.98 -0.47 6.00
N LEU A 365 8.47 -1.64 5.60
CA LEU A 365 8.69 -2.20 4.28
C LEU A 365 7.69 -1.59 3.30
N LEU A 366 8.19 -1.03 2.19
CA LEU A 366 7.36 -0.34 1.20
C LEU A 366 6.99 -1.26 0.04
N THR A 367 7.99 -1.80 -0.66
CA THR A 367 7.81 -2.64 -1.85
C THR A 367 9.10 -3.41 -2.16
N ALA A 368 9.04 -4.33 -3.12
CA ALA A 368 10.18 -4.78 -3.89
C ALA A 368 10.16 -4.10 -5.28
N THR A 369 11.29 -3.60 -5.75
CA THR A 369 11.39 -2.99 -7.08
C THR A 369 11.49 -4.06 -8.17
N PRO A 370 11.13 -3.75 -9.42
CA PRO A 370 11.38 -4.65 -10.56
C PRO A 370 12.87 -4.99 -10.76
N THR A 371 13.79 -4.18 -10.20
CA THR A 371 15.24 -4.42 -10.22
C THR A 371 15.72 -5.39 -9.13
N GLY A 372 14.83 -5.88 -8.26
CA GLY A 372 15.17 -6.83 -7.20
C GLY A 372 15.66 -6.20 -5.89
N ASP A 373 15.33 -4.93 -5.63
CA ASP A 373 15.65 -4.26 -4.36
C ASP A 373 14.44 -4.20 -3.43
N LEU A 374 14.64 -4.41 -2.13
CA LEU A 374 13.66 -4.03 -1.11
C LEU A 374 13.77 -2.54 -0.78
N LEU A 375 12.63 -1.85 -0.74
CA LEU A 375 12.56 -0.47 -0.28
C LEU A 375 12.04 -0.41 1.15
N LEU A 376 12.82 0.19 2.05
CA LEU A 376 12.50 0.33 3.47
C LEU A 376 12.49 1.80 3.87
N ALA A 377 11.36 2.31 4.37
CA ALA A 377 11.24 3.68 4.88
C ALA A 377 11.57 3.78 6.36
N HIS A 378 12.48 4.67 6.74
CA HIS A 378 12.69 5.01 8.14
C HIS A 378 11.50 5.82 8.66
N ARG A 379 10.79 5.29 9.68
CA ARG A 379 9.55 5.83 10.26
C ARG A 379 9.63 7.23 10.89
N LYS A 380 10.82 7.83 10.99
CA LYS A 380 11.05 9.09 11.71
C LYS A 380 12.01 10.02 10.98
N GLN A 381 12.99 9.45 10.28
CA GLN A 381 13.99 10.23 9.57
C GLN A 381 13.57 10.54 8.13
N HIS A 382 12.43 10.01 7.65
CA HIS A 382 11.93 10.25 6.29
C HIS A 382 12.97 9.93 5.21
N LEU A 383 13.67 8.81 5.39
CA LEU A 383 14.66 8.26 4.47
C LEU A 383 14.14 6.94 3.92
N VAL A 384 14.45 6.63 2.66
CA VAL A 384 14.22 5.31 2.08
C VAL A 384 15.57 4.63 1.81
N MET A 385 15.69 3.41 2.30
CA MET A 385 16.84 2.54 2.10
C MET A 385 16.51 1.48 1.05
N ARG A 386 17.39 1.30 0.07
CA ARG A 386 17.39 0.21 -0.90
C ARG A 386 18.26 -0.93 -0.35
N VAL A 387 17.73 -2.15 -0.32
CA VAL A 387 18.48 -3.36 0.04
C VAL A 387 18.42 -4.33 -1.13
N PRO A 388 19.54 -4.65 -1.79
CA PRO A 388 19.54 -5.62 -2.87
C PRO A 388 19.15 -7.00 -2.33
N VAL A 389 18.23 -7.68 -3.03
CA VAL A 389 17.85 -9.05 -2.69
C VAL A 389 18.79 -10.02 -3.41
N PRO A 390 19.60 -10.81 -2.69
CA PRO A 390 20.52 -11.76 -3.31
C PRO A 390 19.77 -12.91 -4.00
N ALA A 391 20.37 -13.51 -5.03
CA ALA A 391 19.80 -14.64 -5.75
C ALA A 391 19.59 -15.89 -4.86
N ASP A 392 20.38 -16.06 -3.79
CA ASP A 392 20.07 -17.00 -2.73
C ASP A 392 19.55 -16.24 -1.50
N LEU A 393 18.36 -16.59 -1.01
CA LEU A 393 17.80 -15.97 0.19
C LEU A 393 18.61 -16.28 1.46
N ALA A 394 19.47 -17.30 1.45
CA ALA A 394 20.40 -17.55 2.54
C ALA A 394 21.42 -16.40 2.75
N ASP A 395 21.70 -15.62 1.71
CA ASP A 395 22.63 -14.48 1.75
C ASP A 395 21.92 -13.16 2.15
N LEU A 396 20.58 -13.16 2.25
CA LEU A 396 19.81 -11.97 2.62
C LEU A 396 20.25 -11.34 3.97
N PRO A 397 20.57 -12.11 5.02
CA PRO A 397 21.09 -11.56 6.28
C PRO A 397 22.34 -10.67 6.09
N ALA A 398 23.28 -11.08 5.24
CA ALA A 398 24.48 -10.30 4.97
C ALA A 398 24.15 -9.00 4.23
N ALA A 399 23.34 -9.09 3.15
CA ALA A 399 22.92 -7.92 2.39
C ALA A 399 22.19 -6.87 3.24
N VAL A 400 21.31 -7.32 4.15
CA VAL A 400 20.58 -6.43 5.07
C VAL A 400 21.53 -5.81 6.11
N ALA A 401 22.43 -6.60 6.70
CA ALA A 401 23.40 -6.09 7.68
C ALA A 401 24.32 -5.04 7.06
N ASP A 402 24.80 -5.28 5.84
CA ASP A 402 25.66 -4.36 5.10
C ASP A 402 24.94 -3.04 4.81
N ALA A 403 23.71 -3.10 4.30
CA ALA A 403 22.90 -1.91 4.05
C ALA A 403 22.68 -1.08 5.34
N LEU A 404 22.31 -1.74 6.45
CA LEU A 404 22.10 -1.10 7.75
C LEU A 404 23.38 -0.46 8.30
N SER A 405 24.54 -1.10 8.12
CA SER A 405 25.83 -0.57 8.56
C SER A 405 26.19 0.74 7.83
N GLY A 406 25.79 0.87 6.56
CA GLY A 406 26.03 2.05 5.72
C GLY A 406 25.17 3.26 6.07
N VAL A 407 24.00 3.05 6.68
CA VAL A 407 22.99 4.10 6.92
C VAL A 407 23.55 5.32 7.64
N ALA A 408 24.35 5.12 8.70
CA ALA A 408 24.87 6.23 9.50
C ALA A 408 25.78 7.16 8.68
N ARG A 409 26.64 6.57 7.84
CA ARG A 409 27.56 7.29 6.95
C ARG A 409 26.79 8.02 5.85
N GLU A 410 25.89 7.34 5.15
CA GLU A 410 25.10 7.94 4.07
C GLU A 410 24.19 9.05 4.59
N ARG A 411 23.52 8.85 5.72
CA ARG A 411 22.72 9.89 6.39
C ARG A 411 23.55 11.13 6.72
N THR A 412 24.80 10.96 7.14
CA THR A 412 25.69 12.09 7.45
C THR A 412 26.03 12.89 6.19
N ALA A 413 26.26 12.21 5.08
CA ALA A 413 26.45 12.86 3.78
C ALA A 413 25.18 13.61 3.33
N LEU A 414 24.00 12.98 3.45
CA LEU A 414 22.71 13.63 3.15
C LEU A 414 22.47 14.87 4.01
N LYS A 415 22.76 14.81 5.32
CA LYS A 415 22.64 15.98 6.20
C LYS A 415 23.54 17.13 5.78
N LYS A 416 24.76 16.86 5.32
CA LYS A 416 25.66 17.90 4.81
C LYS A 416 25.15 18.52 3.51
N ARG A 417 24.48 17.74 2.67
CA ARG A 417 23.94 18.20 1.39
C ARG A 417 22.64 19.00 1.53
N HIS A 418 21.72 18.53 2.37
CA HIS A 418 20.36 19.07 2.45
C HIS A 418 20.08 19.90 3.72
N SER A 419 20.96 19.84 4.73
CA SER A 419 20.79 20.56 6.01
C SER A 419 19.37 20.45 6.61
N PRO A 420 18.83 19.22 6.78
CA PRO A 420 17.44 19.04 7.22
C PRO A 420 17.24 19.56 8.64
N VAL A 421 16.08 20.14 8.90
CA VAL A 421 15.64 20.61 10.22
C VAL A 421 14.59 19.62 10.73
N ASN A 422 14.82 19.04 11.92
CA ASN A 422 13.94 18.01 12.50
C ASN A 422 13.56 16.86 11.54
N TRP A 423 14.50 16.46 10.68
CA TRP A 423 14.31 15.45 9.63
C TRP A 423 13.34 15.83 8.52
N LEU A 424 12.86 17.08 8.47
CA LEU A 424 12.22 17.61 7.28
C LEU A 424 13.31 17.90 6.24
N TRP A 425 13.27 17.15 5.15
CA TRP A 425 14.16 17.35 4.00
C TRP A 425 13.45 18.26 3.00
N SER A 426 13.91 19.48 2.82
CA SER A 426 13.40 20.38 1.79
C SER A 426 14.12 20.15 0.46
N GLU A 427 13.39 20.26 -0.64
CA GLU A 427 13.93 20.21 -2.01
C GLU A 427 13.31 21.32 -2.85
N ASP A 428 14.10 21.93 -3.74
CA ASP A 428 13.70 23.02 -4.62
C ASP A 428 14.02 22.78 -6.10
N THR A 429 14.66 21.66 -6.45
CA THR A 429 15.07 21.38 -7.84
C THR A 429 14.00 20.72 -8.70
N GLY A 430 13.07 19.96 -8.11
CA GLY A 430 12.04 19.21 -8.83
C GLY A 430 10.83 20.07 -9.19
N ALA A 431 10.13 19.72 -10.28
CA ALA A 431 8.87 20.35 -10.63
C ALA A 431 7.79 20.06 -9.55
N VAL A 432 6.93 21.03 -9.27
CA VAL A 432 5.85 20.89 -8.29
C VAL A 432 4.52 21.12 -8.98
N HIS A 433 3.66 20.11 -8.97
CA HIS A 433 2.35 20.12 -9.59
C HIS A 433 1.26 19.98 -8.54
N HIS A 434 0.21 20.78 -8.65
CA HIS A 434 -0.96 20.71 -7.78
C HIS A 434 -2.08 20.02 -8.56
N LEU A 435 -2.53 18.86 -8.08
CA LEU A 435 -3.52 18.01 -8.75
C LEU A 435 -4.84 17.99 -8.00
#